data_AF-A0A9X9F0M6-F1
#
_entry.id   AF-A0A9X9F0M6-F1
#
_cell.length_a   1.000
_cell.length_b   1.000
_cell.length_c   1.000
_cell.angle_alpha   90.00
_cell.angle_beta   90.00
_cell.angle_gamma   90.00
#
_symmetry.space_group_name_H-M   'P 1'
#
loop_
_entity.id
_entity.type
_entity.pdbx_description
1 polymer ?
#
loop_
_entity_poly.entity_id
_entity_poly.type
_entity_poly.pdbx_seq_one_letter_code
_entity_poly.pdbx_strand_id
1 'polypeptide(L)' 'DALLVNHPNELKFYQSLTPGYQKDWARNLFSVKQEKTREKRLEKMIEILSQGYKTIELFRKKKK' A
#
# COMPACT_ATOMS: atom_id res chain seq x y z
N ASP A 1 7.08 11.43 8.71
CA ASP A 1 5.93 11.54 7.78
C ASP A 1 5.04 10.32 7.83
N ALA A 2 3.73 10.55 7.96
CA ALA A 2 2.74 9.47 7.85
C ALA A 2 2.49 9.17 6.36
N LEU A 3 2.61 7.89 6.01
CA LEU A 3 2.71 7.37 4.64
C LEU A 3 1.56 7.75 3.69
N LEU A 4 0.39 8.11 4.21
CA LEU A 4 -0.84 8.37 3.43
C LEU A 4 -1.56 9.66 3.88
N VAL A 5 -0.83 10.67 4.38
CA VAL A 5 -1.42 11.93 4.86
C VAL A 5 -2.29 12.62 3.81
N ASN A 6 -1.88 12.55 2.53
CA ASN A 6 -2.61 13.17 1.43
C ASN A 6 -3.77 12.31 0.89
N HIS A 7 -3.97 11.12 1.45
CA HIS A 7 -4.90 10.09 0.96
C HIS A 7 -5.75 9.54 2.12
N PRO A 8 -6.68 10.34 2.68
CA PRO A 8 -7.39 10.00 3.92
C PRO A 8 -8.29 8.76 3.79
N ASN A 9 -8.83 8.50 2.60
CA ASN A 9 -9.68 7.33 2.35
C ASN A 9 -8.85 6.04 2.35
N GLU A 10 -7.72 6.06 1.65
CA GLU A 10 -6.77 4.96 1.57
C GLU A 10 -6.10 4.73 2.93
N LEU A 11 -5.82 5.81 3.68
CA LEU A 11 -5.32 5.72 5.04
C LEU A 11 -6.32 5.02 5.96
N LYS A 12 -7.60 5.40 5.91
CA LYS A 12 -8.66 4.76 6.70
C LYS A 12 -8.82 3.29 6.34
N PHE A 13 -8.80 2.97 5.04
CA PHE A 13 -8.86 1.59 4.57
C PHE A 13 -7.65 0.78 5.05
N TYR A 14 -6.44 1.32 4.89
CA TYR A 14 -5.21 0.72 5.39
C TYR A 14 -5.23 0.48 6.90
N GLN A 15 -5.70 1.44 7.69
CA GLN A 15 -5.85 1.33 9.15
C GLN A 15 -6.86 0.25 9.54
N SER A 16 -7.89 0.00 8.72
CA SER A 16 -8.85 -1.08 8.94
C SER A 16 -8.34 -2.48 8.58
N LEU A 17 -7.20 -2.58 7.90
CA LEU A 17 -6.62 -3.88 7.56
C LEU A 17 -6.11 -4.59 8.82
N THR A 18 -6.19 -5.91 8.84
CA THR A 18 -5.56 -6.71 9.89
C THR A 18 -4.04 -6.48 9.91
N PRO A 19 -3.37 -6.54 11.08
CA PRO A 19 -1.94 -6.24 11.22
C PRO A 19 -1.01 -6.99 10.26
N GLY A 20 -1.39 -8.21 9.83
CA GLY A 20 -0.64 -8.99 8.84
C GLY A 20 -0.50 -8.26 7.49
N TYR A 21 -1.60 -7.69 6.96
CA TYR A 21 -1.57 -6.95 5.70
C TYR A 21 -0.84 -5.61 5.83
N GLN A 22 -0.97 -4.92 6.97
CA GLN A 22 -0.22 -3.69 7.23
C GLN A 22 1.30 -3.97 7.25
N LYS A 23 1.73 -5.06 7.89
CA LYS A 23 3.14 -5.48 7.89
C LYS A 23 3.66 -5.83 6.50
N ASP A 24 2.83 -6.43 5.65
CA ASP A 24 3.21 -6.75 4.27
C ASP A 24 3.50 -5.49 3.45
N TRP A 25 2.62 -4.49 3.53
CA TRP A 25 2.84 -3.17 2.92
C TRP A 25 4.06 -2.46 3.47
N ALA A 26 4.23 -2.44 4.79
CA ALA A 26 5.41 -1.85 5.43
C ALA A 26 6.69 -2.54 4.95
N ARG A 27 6.72 -3.88 4.90
CA ARG A 27 7.86 -4.64 4.37
C ARG A 27 8.14 -4.25 2.92
N ASN A 28 7.12 -4.12 2.08
CA ASN A 28 7.30 -3.72 0.69
C ASN A 28 7.90 -2.31 0.56
N LEU A 29 7.42 -1.34 1.35
CA LEU A 29 7.89 0.04 1.27
C LEU A 29 9.27 0.27 1.89
N PHE A 30 9.52 -0.33 3.06
CA PHE A 30 10.76 -0.10 3.82
C PHE A 30 11.91 -1.02 3.43
N SER A 31 11.65 -2.12 2.71
CA SER A 31 12.71 -3.01 2.21
C SER A 31 13.58 -2.36 1.13
N VAL A 32 13.13 -1.29 0.47
CA VAL A 32 13.92 -0.57 -0.53
C VAL A 32 14.62 0.64 0.07
N LYS A 33 15.94 0.70 -0.17
CA LYS A 33 16.81 1.83 0.23
C LYS A 33 16.67 3.04 -0.70
N GLN A 34 16.31 2.82 -1.97
CA GLN A 34 16.18 3.88 -2.95
C GLN A 34 14.83 4.60 -2.81
N GLU A 35 14.88 5.90 -2.58
CA GLU A 35 13.71 6.77 -2.37
C GLU A 35 12.76 6.74 -3.57
N LYS A 36 13.26 6.95 -4.79
CA LYS A 36 12.48 6.89 -6.03
C LYS A 36 11.70 5.58 -6.21
N THR A 37 12.26 4.47 -5.75
CA THR A 37 11.60 3.15 -5.82
C THR A 37 10.54 3.01 -4.73
N ARG A 38 10.77 3.60 -3.55
CA ARG A 38 9.79 3.68 -2.48
C ARG A 38 8.59 4.54 -2.85
N GLU A 39 8.81 5.70 -3.47
CA GLU A 39 7.74 6.58 -3.98
C GLU A 39 6.85 5.83 -4.96
N LYS A 40 7.43 5.16 -5.97
CA LYS A 40 6.66 4.34 -6.92
C LYS A 40 5.87 3.22 -6.25
N ARG A 41 6.41 2.60 -5.20
CA ARG A 41 5.70 1.57 -4.43
C ARG A 41 4.56 2.18 -3.60
N LEU A 42 4.72 3.40 -3.11
CA LEU A 42 3.67 4.14 -2.43
C LEU A 42 2.54 4.51 -3.38
N GLU A 43 2.85 5.06 -4.55
CA GLU A 43 1.85 5.34 -5.59
C GLU A 43 1.07 4.07 -5.96
N LYS A 44 1.78 2.95 -6.12
CA LYS A 44 1.18 1.63 -6.36
C LYS A 44 0.26 1.21 -5.20
N MET A 45 0.67 1.43 -3.96
CA MET A 45 -0.13 1.13 -2.78
C MET A 45 -1.42 1.94 -2.77
N ILE A 46 -1.34 3.24 -3.03
CA ILE A 46 -2.50 4.14 -3.11
C ILE A 46 -3.47 3.64 -4.20
N GLU A 47 -2.99 3.35 -5.42
CA GLU A 47 -3.81 2.81 -6.52
C GLU A 47 -4.56 1.53 -6.12
N ILE A 48 -3.88 0.64 -5.40
CA ILE A 48 -4.42 -0.67 -5.00
C ILE A 48 -5.44 -0.53 -3.88
N LEU A 49 -5.16 0.29 -2.87
CA LEU A 49 -6.07 0.56 -1.77
C LEU A 49 -7.31 1.32 -2.24
N SER A 50 -7.15 2.27 -3.18
CA SER A 50 -8.25 3.02 -3.80
C SER A 50 -9.24 2.10 -4.52
N GLN A 51 -8.75 0.98 -5.08
CA GLN A 51 -9.60 -0.05 -5.68
C GLN A 51 -10.14 -1.10 -4.68
N GLY A 52 -9.87 -0.94 -3.39
CA GLY A 52 -10.39 -1.80 -2.32
C GLY A 52 -9.63 -3.11 -2.11
N TYR A 53 -8.43 -3.26 -2.67
CA TYR A 53 -7.63 -4.47 -2.46
C TYR A 53 -6.73 -4.37 -1.24
N LYS A 54 -6.66 -5.45 -0.48
CA LYS A 54 -5.86 -5.52 0.75
C LYS A 54 -4.37 -5.72 0.49
N THR A 55 -4.01 -6.31 -0.65
CA THR A 55 -2.62 -6.64 -1.02
C THR A 55 -2.39 -6.49 -2.52
N ILE A 56 -1.11 -6.37 -2.92
CA ILE A 56 -0.69 -6.36 -4.32
C ILE A 56 -1.07 -7.66 -5.03
N GLU A 57 -1.01 -8.79 -4.32
CA GLU A 57 -1.37 -10.08 -4.90
C GLU A 57 -2.86 -10.18 -5.27
N LEU A 58 -3.76 -9.69 -4.40
CA LEU A 58 -5.20 -9.68 -4.70
C LEU A 58 -5.51 -8.81 -5.92
N PHE A 59 -4.82 -7.66 -6.04
CA PHE A 59 -4.94 -6.80 -7.21
C PHE A 59 -4.47 -7.50 -8.49
N ARG A 60 -3.30 -8.18 -8.43
CA ARG A 60 -2.75 -8.93 -9.56
C ARG A 60 -3.66 -10.09 -9.97
N LYS A 61 -4.23 -10.83 -9.01
CA LYS A 61 -5.13 -11.95 -9.29
C LYS A 61 -6.39 -11.54 -10.03
N LYS A 62 -6.94 -10.34 -9.78
CA LYS A 62 -8.15 -9.86 -10.49
C LYS A 62 -7.83 -9.27 -11.87
N LYS A 63 -6.59 -8.84 -12.12
CA LYS A 63 -6.13 -8.34 -13.43
C LYS A 63 -5.63 -9.45 -14.37
N LYS A 64 -5.67 -10.70 -13.91
CA LYS A 64 -5.24 -11.89 -14.63
C LYS A 64 -6.46 -12.68 -15.06
#